data_AF-A0AAV7HGQ8-F1
#
_entry.id   AF-A0AAV7HGQ8-F1
#
_cell.length_a   1.000
_cell.length_b   1.000
_cell.length_c   1.000
_cell.angle_alpha   90.00
_cell.angle_beta   90.00
_cell.angle_gamma   90.00
#
_symmetry.space_group_name_H-M   'P 1'
#
loop_
_entity.id
_entity.type
_entity.pdbx_description
1 polymer ?
#
loop_
_entity_poly.entity_id
_entity_poly.type
_entity_poly.pdbx_seq_one_letter_code
_entity_poly.pdbx_strand_id
1 'polypeptide(L)' 'MYLEDRTVRLQLWDTAGQERFTSLIPSYIRDSSVAVIVYDVASRQSFLNTSKWIDDVRT' A
#
# COMPACT_ATOMS: atom_id res chain seq x y z
N MET A 1 2.31 -11.44 -15.33
CA MET A 1 1.53 -10.46 -16.11
C MET A 1 2.27 -10.26 -17.43
N TYR A 2 1.56 -10.24 -18.57
CA TYR A 2 2.19 -9.95 -19.88
C TYR A 2 1.95 -8.47 -20.21
N LEU A 3 3.02 -7.75 -20.52
CA LEU A 3 2.97 -6.34 -20.89
C LEU A 3 3.96 -6.12 -22.04
N GLU A 4 3.47 -5.68 -23.21
CA GLU A 4 4.28 -5.44 -24.42
C GLU A 4 5.24 -6.60 -24.76
N ASP A 5 4.69 -7.82 -24.83
CA ASP A 5 5.43 -9.08 -25.11
C ASP A 5 6.52 -9.45 -24.07
N ARG A 6 6.56 -8.75 -22.94
CA ARG A 6 7.43 -9.10 -21.80
C ARG A 6 6.63 -9.77 -20.70
N THR A 7 7.19 -10.85 -20.16
CA THR A 7 6.68 -11.44 -18.92
C THR A 7 7.18 -10.62 -17.74
N VAL A 8 6.25 -10.02 -17.01
CA VAL A 8 6.52 -9.29 -15.76
C VAL A 8 6.06 -10.13 -14.58
N ARG A 9 6.96 -10.33 -13.62
CA ARG A 9 6.63 -10.91 -12.32
C ARG A 9 6.07 -9.81 -11.42
N LEU A 10 4.77 -9.86 -11.18
CA LEU A 10 4.09 -8.96 -10.25
C LEU A 10 4.11 -9.58 -8.85
N GLN A 11 4.64 -8.85 -7.87
CA GLN A 11 4.57 -9.21 -6.46
C GLN A 11 3.63 -8.22 -5.78
N LEU A 12 2.57 -8.75 -5.16
CA LEU A 12 1.58 -7.95 -4.44
C LEU A 12 1.66 -8.30 -2.96
N TRP A 13 1.73 -7.27 -2.13
CA TRP A 13 1.71 -7.36 -0.69
C TRP A 13 0.45 -6.67 -0.18
N ASP A 14 -0.36 -7.37 0.61
CA ASP A 14 -1.54 -6.80 1.27
C ASP A 14 -1.18 -6.51 2.73
N THR A 15 -1.30 -5.25 3.13
CA THR A 15 -1.07 -4.84 4.51
C THR A 15 -2.40 -4.97 5.24
N ALA A 16 -2.54 -6.04 6.04
CA ALA A 16 -3.75 -6.28 6.82
C ALA A 16 -4.17 -4.99 7.57
N GLY A 17 -5.36 -4.46 7.24
CA GLY A 17 -5.85 -3.13 7.63
C GLY A 17 -6.24 -2.95 9.10
N GLN A 18 -5.52 -3.58 10.02
CA GLN A 18 -5.64 -3.28 11.45
C GLN A 18 -4.41 -2.55 11.96
N GLU A 19 -4.62 -1.49 12.72
CA GLU A 19 -3.54 -0.66 13.29
C GLU A 19 -2.48 -1.45 14.07
N ARG A 20 -2.81 -2.63 14.59
CA ARG A 20 -1.86 -3.51 15.30
C ARG A 20 -0.71 -4.05 14.44
N PHE A 21 -0.83 -4.01 13.11
CA PHE A 21 0.23 -4.43 12.18
C PHE A 21 1.00 -3.27 11.57
N THR A 22 0.74 -2.03 12.02
CA THR A 22 1.40 -0.83 11.48
C THR A 22 2.93 -0.92 11.56
N SER A 23 3.47 -1.54 12.60
CA SER A 23 4.92 -1.73 12.77
C SER A 23 5.57 -2.62 11.71
N LEU A 24 4.80 -3.44 10.99
CA LEU A 24 5.31 -4.33 9.95
C LEU A 24 5.34 -3.66 8.57
N ILE A 25 4.61 -2.55 8.37
CA ILE A 25 4.52 -1.85 7.09
C ILE A 25 5.90 -1.54 6.50
N PRO A 26 6.88 -0.99 7.24
CA PRO A 26 8.20 -0.68 6.67
C PRO A 26 8.92 -1.91 6.11
N SER A 27 8.64 -3.09 6.67
CA SER A 27 9.21 -4.34 6.17
C SER A 27 8.50 -4.84 4.91
N TYR A 28 7.19 -4.64 4.79
CA TYR A 28 6.39 -5.07 3.64
C TYR A 28 6.58 -4.16 2.42
N ILE A 29 6.80 -2.86 2.62
CA ILE A 29 6.99 -1.90 1.53
C ILE A 29 8.45 -1.76 1.10
N ARG A 30 9.40 -2.36 1.83
CA ARG A 30 10.82 -2.34 1.47
C ARG A 30 10.99 -2.88 0.05
N ASP A 31 11.75 -2.15 -0.76
CA ASP A 31 12.02 -2.44 -2.18
C ASP A 31 10.79 -2.44 -3.10
N SER A 32 9.63 -1.98 -2.62
CA SER A 32 8.43 -1.83 -3.45
C SER A 32 8.60 -0.67 -4.42
N SER A 33 8.29 -0.90 -5.70
CA SER A 33 8.34 0.16 -6.72
C SER A 33 7.12 1.09 -6.68
N VAL A 34 5.99 0.60 -6.15
CA VAL A 34 4.71 1.31 -6.10
C VAL A 34 3.99 0.94 -4.81
N ALA A 35 3.36 1.93 -4.17
CA ALA A 35 2.40 1.72 -3.10
C ALA A 35 1.01 2.19 -3.55
N VAL A 36 -0.02 1.41 -3.24
CA VAL A 36 -1.42 1.76 -3.51
C VAL A 36 -2.13 2.00 -2.18
N ILE A 37 -2.63 3.22 -1.98
CA ILE A 37 -3.35 3.61 -0.77
C ILE A 37 -4.84 3.70 -1.12
N VAL A 38 -5.65 2.99 -0.35
CA VAL A 38 -7.09 2.83 -0.61
C VAL A 38 -7.88 3.40 0.55
N TYR A 39 -9.03 4.00 0.25
CA TYR A 39 -10.02 4.45 1.23
C TYR A 39 -11.42 4.10 0.75
N ASP A 40 -12.40 4.17 1.65
CA ASP A 40 -13.81 3.96 1.34
C ASP A 40 -14.49 5.30 0.99
N VAL A 41 -15.06 5.39 -0.22
CA VAL A 41 -15.76 6.56 -0.73
C VAL A 41 -17.00 6.95 0.08
N ALA A 42 -17.60 6.00 0.81
CA ALA A 42 -18.70 6.26 1.73
C ALA A 42 -18.23 6.76 3.12
N SER A 43 -16.93 6.70 3.40
CA SER A 43 -16.33 7.06 4.70
C SER A 43 -15.30 8.17 4.54
N ARG A 44 -15.72 9.41 4.80
CA ARG A 44 -14.82 10.58 4.84
C ARG A 44 -13.65 10.38 5.81
N GLN A 45 -13.88 9.70 6.94
CA GLN A 45 -12.82 9.44 7.91
C GLN A 45 -11.73 8.55 7.33
N SER A 46 -12.09 7.54 6.53
CA SER A 46 -11.10 6.67 5.87
C SER A 46 -10.21 7.45 4.90
N PHE A 47 -10.78 8.43 4.18
CA PHE A 47 -10.02 9.34 3.32
C PHE A 47 -9.07 10.22 4.13
N LEU A 48 -9.54 10.83 5.22
CA LEU A 48 -8.68 11.68 6.06
C LEU A 48 -7.50 10.89 6.66
N ASN A 49 -7.71 9.61 6.94
CA ASN A 49 -6.66 8.73 7.47
C ASN A 49 -5.58 8.38 6.43
N THR A 50 -5.78 8.60 5.11
CA THR A 50 -4.78 8.22 4.09
C THR A 50 -3.50 9.03 4.20
N SER A 51 -3.54 10.26 4.74
CA SER A 51 -2.34 11.09 4.94
C SER A 51 -1.29 10.38 5.79
N LYS A 52 -1.71 9.73 6.87
CA LYS A 52 -0.83 8.94 7.73
C LYS A 52 -0.10 7.84 6.95
N TRP A 53 -0.84 7.09 6.14
CA TRP A 53 -0.26 6.02 5.32
C TRP A 53 0.67 6.55 4.23
N ILE A 54 0.39 7.73 3.68
CA ILE A 54 1.28 8.42 2.72
C ILE A 54 2.60 8.77 3.38
N ASP A 55 2.56 9.31 4.60
CA ASP A 55 3.76 9.70 5.34
C ASP A 55 4.59 8.47 5.74
N ASP A 56 3.94 7.40 6.17
CA ASP A 56 4.59 6.11 6.52
C ASP A 56 5.32 5.48 5.31
N VAL A 57 4.83 5.70 4.08
CA VAL A 57 5.45 5.16 2.85
C VAL A 57 6.56 6.05 2.30
N ARG A 58 6.52 7.37 2.56
CA ARG A 58 7.52 8.33 2.07
C ARG A 58 8.83 8.33 2.87
N THR A 59 8.84 7.69 4.03
CA THR A 59 9.97 7.64 4.96
C THR A 59 10.89 6.46 4.62
#